data_AF-A0A6B2DW62-F1
#
_entry.id   AF-A0A6B2DW62-F1
#
_cell.length_a   1.000
_cell.length_b   1.000
_cell.length_c   1.000
_cell.angle_alpha   90.00
_cell.angle_beta   90.00
_cell.angle_gamma   90.00
#
_symmetry.space_group_name_H-M   'P 1'
#
loop_
_entity.id
_entity.type
_entity.pdbx_description
1 polymer ?
#
loop_
_entity_poly.entity_id
_entity_poly.type
_entity_poly.pdbx_seq_one_letter_code
_entity_poly.pdbx_strand_id
1 'polypeptide(L)'
;LRALTTRRRMLLDEEIPAAVAAADQARLALREADAVEARVVPQLERAERAWHDLQVRLRTRITDALGSNALLPTWFSHALGVAPPTGTTGDTWLRTAASVLAYRVTFKVTDPALPLGPPAGEGADTTERRWTWRARLESDLDDLAL
;
A
#
# COMPACT_ATOMS: atom_id res chain seq x y z
N LEU A 1 56.78 -11.59 -27.28
CA LEU A 1 56.16 -10.24 -27.07
C LEU A 1 55.19 -9.83 -28.18
N ARG A 2 55.50 -9.98 -29.49
CA ARG A 2 54.57 -9.65 -30.59
C ARG A 2 53.26 -10.46 -30.63
N ALA A 3 53.30 -11.77 -30.37
CA ALA A 3 52.08 -12.61 -30.40
C ALA A 3 51.08 -12.27 -29.27
N LEU A 4 51.58 -11.90 -28.08
CA LEU A 4 50.75 -11.51 -26.94
C LEU A 4 50.08 -10.14 -27.15
N THR A 5 50.75 -9.22 -27.84
CA THR A 5 50.20 -7.89 -28.17
C THR A 5 49.11 -7.98 -29.23
N THR A 6 49.25 -8.86 -30.23
CA THR A 6 48.20 -9.10 -31.22
C THR A 6 46.96 -9.75 -30.61
N ARG A 7 47.12 -10.76 -29.74
CA ARG A 7 45.99 -11.43 -29.07
C ARG A 7 45.23 -10.49 -28.13
N ARG A 8 45.95 -9.66 -27.38
CA ARG A 8 45.35 -8.62 -26.53
C ARG A 8 44.58 -7.58 -27.35
N ARG A 9 45.10 -7.18 -28.51
CA ARG A 9 44.42 -6.25 -29.41
C ARG A 9 43.14 -6.83 -29.99
N MET A 10 43.15 -8.10 -30.45
CA MET A 10 41.93 -8.75 -30.95
C MET A 10 40.85 -8.90 -29.87
N LEU A 11 41.23 -9.25 -28.63
CA LEU A 11 40.27 -9.31 -27.52
C LEU A 11 39.66 -7.94 -27.24
N LEU A 12 40.46 -6.88 -27.24
CA LEU A 12 39.96 -5.51 -27.07
C LEU A 12 39.06 -5.07 -28.23
N ASP A 13 39.36 -5.48 -29.46
CA ASP A 13 38.54 -5.18 -30.64
C ASP A 13 37.15 -5.85 -30.58
N GLU A 14 36.98 -6.92 -29.79
CA GLU A 14 35.70 -7.61 -29.58
C GLU A 14 34.97 -7.15 -28.29
N GLU A 15 35.72 -6.95 -27.20
CA GLU A 15 35.18 -6.51 -25.92
C GLU A 15 34.66 -5.06 -25.95
N ILE A 16 35.33 -4.17 -26.70
CA ILE A 16 34.92 -2.76 -26.79
C ILE A 16 33.54 -2.62 -27.46
N PRO A 17 33.26 -3.20 -28.64
CA PRO A 17 31.93 -3.17 -29.24
C PRO A 17 30.84 -3.80 -28.37
N ALA A 18 31.15 -4.93 -27.69
CA ALA A 18 30.20 -5.57 -26.78
C ALA A 18 29.85 -4.67 -25.60
N ALA A 19 30.85 -4.02 -25.00
CA ALA A 19 30.64 -3.06 -23.92
C ALA A 19 29.84 -1.83 -24.37
N VAL A 20 30.09 -1.33 -25.59
CA VAL A 20 29.31 -0.23 -26.18
C VAL A 20 27.85 -0.63 -26.39
N ALA A 21 27.60 -1.80 -26.97
CA ALA A 21 26.24 -2.31 -27.17
C ALA A 21 25.49 -2.49 -25.84
N ALA A 22 26.14 -3.05 -24.82
CA ALA A 22 25.57 -3.18 -23.48
C ALA A 22 25.27 -1.81 -22.85
N ALA A 23 26.17 -0.82 -23.02
CA ALA A 23 25.96 0.54 -22.54
C ALA A 23 24.77 1.22 -23.25
N ASP A 24 24.60 1.00 -24.54
CA ASP A 24 23.47 1.55 -25.30
C ASP A 24 22.14 0.90 -24.91
N GLN A 25 22.13 -0.41 -24.68
CA GLN A 25 20.96 -1.11 -24.13
C GLN A 25 20.60 -0.59 -22.73
N ALA A 26 21.60 -0.41 -21.85
CA ALA A 26 21.38 0.14 -20.52
C ALA A 26 20.82 1.58 -20.58
N ARG A 27 21.32 2.42 -21.49
CA ARG A 27 20.78 3.78 -21.70
C ARG A 27 19.35 3.76 -22.22
N LEU A 28 19.00 2.82 -23.09
CA LEU A 28 17.64 2.67 -23.58
C LEU A 28 16.69 2.24 -22.46
N ALA A 29 17.08 1.22 -21.69
CA ALA A 29 16.32 0.77 -20.52
C ALA A 29 16.13 1.89 -19.47
N LEU A 30 17.17 2.70 -19.24
CA LEU A 30 17.07 3.85 -18.34
C LEU A 30 16.06 4.88 -18.85
N ARG A 31 16.07 5.23 -20.14
CA ARG A 31 15.08 6.17 -20.70
C ARG A 31 13.65 5.64 -20.60
N GLU A 32 13.46 4.33 -20.79
CA GLU A 32 12.15 3.70 -20.63
C GLU A 32 11.68 3.75 -19.17
N ALA A 33 12.58 3.49 -18.22
CA ALA A 33 12.30 3.61 -16.80
C ALA A 33 11.96 5.06 -16.40
N ASP A 34 12.75 6.04 -16.84
CA ASP A 34 12.50 7.47 -16.61
C ASP A 34 11.13 7.90 -17.15
N ALA A 35 10.75 7.40 -18.33
CA ALA A 35 9.45 7.68 -18.92
C ALA A 35 8.29 7.08 -18.12
N VAL A 36 8.46 5.88 -17.57
CA VAL A 36 7.47 5.26 -16.66
C VAL A 36 7.39 6.04 -15.35
N GLU A 37 8.53 6.41 -14.78
CA GLU A 37 8.61 7.17 -13.53
C GLU A 37 7.91 8.52 -13.66
N ALA A 38 8.23 9.28 -14.70
CA ALA A 38 7.61 10.58 -14.99
C ALA A 38 6.08 10.49 -15.13
N ARG A 39 5.55 9.35 -15.58
CA ARG A 39 4.11 9.11 -15.67
C ARG A 39 3.48 8.70 -14.34
N VAL A 40 4.15 7.85 -13.56
CA VAL A 40 3.57 7.17 -12.39
C VAL A 40 3.78 7.95 -11.09
N VAL A 41 4.97 8.54 -10.87
CA VAL A 41 5.30 9.24 -9.62
C VAL A 41 4.30 10.33 -9.28
N PRO A 42 3.90 11.23 -10.19
CA PRO A 42 2.90 12.26 -9.87
C PRO A 42 1.53 11.68 -9.49
N GLN A 43 1.19 10.50 -10.01
CA GLN A 43 -0.06 9.81 -9.66
C GLN A 43 0.03 9.19 -8.27
N LEU A 44 1.17 8.57 -7.92
CA LEU A 44 1.43 8.03 -6.59
C LEU A 44 1.39 9.13 -5.53
N GLU A 45 2.11 10.23 -5.75
CA GLU A 45 2.09 11.36 -4.81
C GLU A 45 0.69 11.95 -4.63
N ARG A 46 -0.11 12.04 -5.70
CA ARG A 46 -1.50 12.50 -5.60
C ARG A 46 -2.34 11.51 -4.81
N ALA A 47 -2.14 10.22 -5.02
CA ALA A 47 -2.84 9.17 -4.28
C ALA A 47 -2.45 9.19 -2.79
N GLU A 48 -1.18 9.39 -2.46
CA GLU A 48 -0.69 9.51 -1.09
C GLU A 48 -1.28 10.72 -0.38
N ARG A 49 -1.31 11.89 -1.04
CA ARG A 49 -1.97 13.09 -0.50
C ARG A 49 -3.47 12.85 -0.27
N ALA A 50 -4.17 12.30 -1.26
CA ALA A 50 -5.60 12.00 -1.13
C ALA A 50 -5.88 10.98 -0.01
N TRP A 51 -5.00 9.99 0.15
CA TRP A 51 -5.08 9.01 1.23
C TRP A 51 -4.86 9.66 2.60
N HIS A 52 -3.85 10.52 2.72
CA HIS A 52 -3.58 11.28 3.94
C HIS A 52 -4.77 12.16 4.32
N ASP A 53 -5.31 12.92 3.38
CA ASP A 53 -6.49 13.77 3.60
C ASP A 53 -7.72 12.97 4.04
N LEU A 54 -7.95 11.81 3.42
CA LEU A 54 -9.02 10.90 3.82
C LEU A 54 -8.82 10.42 5.26
N GLN A 55 -7.62 9.97 5.60
CA GLN A 55 -7.29 9.50 6.94
C GLN A 55 -7.50 10.59 7.99
N VAL A 56 -7.01 11.82 7.76
CA VAL A 56 -7.23 12.96 8.66
C VAL A 56 -8.72 13.19 8.87
N ARG A 57 -9.52 13.28 7.80
CA ARG A 57 -10.97 13.51 7.89
C ARG A 57 -11.70 12.41 8.65
N LEU A 58 -11.35 11.15 8.41
CA LEU A 58 -11.96 10.01 9.10
C LEU A 58 -11.61 10.00 10.58
N ARG A 59 -10.35 10.26 10.93
CA ARG A 59 -9.91 10.38 12.32
C ARG A 59 -10.65 11.49 13.05
N THR A 60 -10.74 12.69 12.47
CA THR A 60 -11.49 13.81 13.05
C THR A 60 -12.95 13.43 13.27
N ARG A 61 -13.59 12.78 12.29
CA ARG A 61 -14.98 12.34 12.43
C ARG A 61 -15.17 11.32 13.56
N ILE A 62 -14.23 10.40 13.74
CA ILE A 62 -14.27 9.44 14.85
C ILE A 62 -14.13 10.18 16.19
N THR A 63 -13.14 11.07 16.32
CA THR A 63 -12.91 11.81 17.56
C THR A 63 -14.08 12.70 17.93
N ASP A 64 -14.71 13.35 16.94
CA ASP A 64 -15.89 14.18 17.16
C ASP A 64 -17.10 13.35 17.60
N ALA A 65 -17.31 12.18 17.00
CA ALA A 65 -18.37 11.24 17.39
C ALA A 65 -18.18 10.73 18.82
N LEU A 66 -16.95 10.39 19.20
CA LEU A 66 -16.62 9.97 20.56
C LEU A 66 -16.78 11.11 21.57
N GLY A 67 -16.27 12.31 21.25
CA GLY A 67 -16.36 13.48 22.12
C GLY A 67 -17.79 13.98 22.34
N SER A 68 -18.70 13.71 21.39
CA SER A 68 -20.12 14.03 21.51
C SER A 68 -20.98 12.89 22.07
N ASN A 69 -20.38 11.76 22.48
CA ASN A 69 -21.10 10.55 22.91
C ASN A 69 -22.14 10.09 21.88
N ALA A 70 -21.82 10.20 20.59
CA ALA A 70 -22.70 9.73 19.53
C ALA A 70 -22.89 8.20 19.59
N LEU A 71 -24.06 7.73 19.15
CA LEU A 71 -24.29 6.30 18.98
C LEU A 71 -23.44 5.79 17.80
N LEU A 72 -22.43 4.98 18.12
CA LEU A 72 -21.57 4.37 17.11
C LEU A 72 -22.25 3.13 16.48
N PRO A 73 -21.93 2.81 15.22
CA PRO A 73 -22.40 1.58 14.60
C PRO A 73 -21.96 0.33 15.39
N THR A 74 -22.81 -0.69 15.42
CA THR A 74 -22.57 -1.95 16.15
C THR A 74 -21.21 -2.56 15.81
N TRP A 75 -20.86 -2.71 14.53
CA TRP A 75 -19.55 -3.25 14.12
C TRP A 75 -18.36 -2.50 14.74
N PHE A 76 -18.48 -1.19 14.96
CA PHE A 76 -17.37 -0.37 15.49
C PHE A 76 -17.12 -0.73 16.94
N SER A 77 -18.17 -0.71 17.76
CA SER A 77 -18.07 -1.05 19.18
C SER A 77 -17.63 -2.50 19.39
N HIS A 78 -18.09 -3.43 18.54
CA HIS A 78 -17.71 -4.85 18.64
C HIS A 78 -16.28 -5.13 18.20
N ALA A 79 -15.79 -4.49 17.13
CA ALA A 79 -14.47 -4.79 16.58
C ALA A 79 -13.34 -3.96 17.21
N LEU A 80 -13.62 -2.71 17.60
CA LEU A 80 -12.61 -1.74 18.02
C LEU A 80 -12.81 -1.24 19.47
N GLY A 81 -14.02 -1.38 20.02
CA GLY A 81 -14.39 -0.72 21.26
C GLY A 81 -14.53 0.81 21.11
N VAL A 82 -14.78 1.50 22.22
CA VAL A 82 -14.93 2.96 22.29
C VAL A 82 -13.64 3.68 22.73
N ALA A 83 -12.59 2.93 23.02
CA ALA A 83 -11.31 3.42 23.50
C ALA A 83 -10.19 2.47 23.08
N PRO A 84 -8.93 2.94 22.98
CA PRO A 84 -7.79 2.09 22.70
C PRO A 84 -7.66 0.99 23.75
N PRO A 85 -7.37 -0.26 23.33
CA PRO A 85 -7.09 -1.34 24.25
C PRO A 85 -5.81 -1.12 25.08
N THR A 86 -5.73 -1.77 26.24
CA THR A 86 -4.58 -1.66 27.15
C THR A 86 -3.27 -2.02 26.44
N GLY A 87 -2.24 -1.20 26.57
CA GLY A 87 -0.95 -1.43 25.91
C GLY A 87 -0.87 -0.90 24.47
N THR A 88 -1.99 -0.49 23.88
CA THR A 88 -2.02 0.14 22.55
C THR A 88 -2.08 1.66 22.67
N THR A 89 -1.31 2.36 21.84
CA THR A 89 -1.42 3.82 21.75
C THR A 89 -2.75 4.23 21.12
N GLY A 90 -3.31 5.35 21.60
CA GLY A 90 -4.53 5.92 21.02
C GLY A 90 -4.40 6.27 19.54
N ASP A 91 -3.20 6.67 19.08
CA ASP A 91 -2.97 6.96 17.65
C ASP A 91 -3.02 5.69 16.80
N THR A 92 -2.42 4.58 17.25
CA THR A 92 -2.51 3.28 16.54
C THR A 92 -3.95 2.82 16.42
N TRP A 93 -4.69 2.82 17.53
CA TRP A 93 -6.11 2.49 17.53
C TRP A 93 -6.93 3.36 16.58
N LEU A 94 -6.74 4.68 16.65
CA LEU A 94 -7.51 5.63 15.83
C LEU A 94 -7.16 5.50 14.34
N ARG A 95 -5.89 5.21 14.01
CA ARG A 95 -5.44 4.95 12.63
C ARG A 95 -6.04 3.66 12.07
N THR A 96 -6.10 2.58 12.85
CA THR A 96 -6.75 1.34 12.42
C THR A 96 -8.25 1.56 12.23
N ALA A 97 -8.92 2.23 13.17
CA ALA A 97 -10.34 2.57 13.07
C ALA A 97 -10.66 3.39 11.80
N ALA A 98 -9.85 4.42 11.50
CA ALA A 98 -9.99 5.20 10.28
C ALA A 98 -9.73 4.36 9.02
N SER A 99 -8.78 3.41 9.07
CA SER A 99 -8.48 2.52 7.94
C SER A 99 -9.61 1.52 7.66
N VAL A 100 -10.29 1.01 8.70
CA VAL A 100 -11.52 0.21 8.55
C VAL A 100 -12.62 1.05 7.91
N LEU A 101 -12.84 2.30 8.35
CA LEU A 101 -13.82 3.18 7.70
C LEU A 101 -13.48 3.45 6.22
N ALA A 102 -12.21 3.70 5.90
CA ALA A 102 -11.77 3.89 4.53
C ALA A 102 -12.05 2.67 3.65
N TYR A 103 -11.79 1.45 4.17
CA TYR A 103 -12.13 0.20 3.49
C TYR A 103 -13.63 0.08 3.24
N ARG A 104 -14.44 0.33 4.27
CA ARG A 104 -15.91 0.26 4.17
C ARG A 104 -16.46 1.24 3.14
N VAL A 105 -15.95 2.47 3.09
CA VAL A 105 -16.35 3.47 2.08
C VAL A 105 -15.92 3.03 0.68
N THR A 106 -14.68 2.55 0.54
CA THR A 106 -14.11 2.17 -0.76
C THR A 106 -14.85 0.99 -1.39
N PHE A 107 -15.18 -0.03 -0.59
CA PHE A 107 -15.85 -1.25 -1.06
C PHE A 107 -17.34 -1.29 -0.75
N LYS A 108 -17.94 -0.16 -0.33
CA LYS A 108 -19.36 -0.02 -0.01
C LYS A 108 -19.87 -1.09 0.96
N VAL A 109 -19.10 -1.38 2.00
CA VAL A 109 -19.48 -2.34 3.04
C VAL A 109 -20.56 -1.73 3.93
N THR A 110 -21.76 -2.28 3.83
CA THR A 110 -22.94 -1.85 4.61
C THR A 110 -23.30 -2.81 5.74
N ASP A 111 -22.56 -3.90 5.92
CA ASP A 111 -22.84 -4.92 6.93
C ASP A 111 -22.83 -4.28 8.34
N PRO A 112 -23.91 -4.44 9.14
CA PRO A 112 -24.03 -3.78 10.44
C PRO A 112 -23.14 -4.41 11.53
N ALA A 113 -22.73 -5.67 11.38
CA ALA A 113 -22.02 -6.43 12.40
C ALA A 113 -20.56 -6.67 12.02
N LEU A 114 -20.28 -7.01 10.76
CA LEU A 114 -18.93 -7.33 10.29
C LEU A 114 -18.21 -6.04 9.86
N PRO A 115 -17.08 -5.67 10.49
CA PRO A 115 -16.36 -4.42 10.18
C PRO A 115 -15.89 -4.38 8.72
N LEU A 116 -15.45 -5.52 8.19
CA LEU A 116 -14.93 -5.66 6.82
C LEU A 116 -15.95 -6.35 5.87
N GLY A 117 -17.18 -6.55 6.34
CA GLY A 117 -18.22 -7.29 5.62
C GLY A 117 -17.98 -8.79 5.57
N PRO A 118 -18.81 -9.54 4.81
CA PRO A 118 -18.66 -10.97 4.64
C PRO A 118 -17.29 -11.33 4.03
N PRO A 119 -16.72 -12.51 4.38
CA PRO A 119 -15.51 -13.01 3.75
C PRO A 119 -15.75 -13.33 2.27
N ALA A 120 -14.67 -13.62 1.55
CA ALA A 120 -14.72 -14.08 0.18
C ALA A 120 -15.62 -15.33 0.06
N GLY A 121 -16.56 -15.30 -0.88
CA GLY A 121 -17.34 -16.47 -1.22
C GLY A 121 -16.49 -17.53 -1.93
N GLU A 122 -17.00 -18.76 -1.99
CA GLU A 122 -16.35 -19.84 -2.71
C GLU A 122 -16.20 -19.46 -4.21
N GLY A 123 -14.97 -19.51 -4.72
CA GLY A 123 -14.64 -19.12 -6.10
C GLY A 123 -14.33 -17.62 -6.31
N ALA A 124 -14.28 -16.80 -5.27
CA ALA A 124 -13.81 -15.42 -5.40
C ALA A 124 -12.31 -15.35 -5.72
N ASP A 125 -11.92 -14.43 -6.60
CA ASP A 125 -10.52 -14.15 -6.88
C ASP A 125 -9.89 -13.39 -5.70
N THR A 126 -9.16 -14.11 -4.85
CA THR A 126 -8.49 -13.56 -3.66
C THR A 126 -7.29 -12.69 -3.98
N THR A 127 -6.87 -12.60 -5.26
CA THR A 127 -5.81 -11.69 -5.71
C THR A 127 -6.32 -10.25 -5.94
N GLU A 128 -7.63 -10.05 -5.97
CA GLU A 128 -8.20 -8.71 -6.07
C GLU A 128 -7.76 -7.82 -4.89
N ARG A 129 -7.52 -6.53 -5.19
CA ARG A 129 -7.07 -5.52 -4.22
C ARG A 129 -7.91 -5.49 -2.93
N ARG A 130 -9.21 -5.77 -3.03
CA ARG A 130 -10.11 -5.82 -1.87
C ARG A 130 -9.67 -6.83 -0.84
N TRP A 131 -9.25 -8.02 -1.25
CA TRP A 131 -8.90 -9.11 -0.35
C TRP A 131 -7.49 -8.94 0.22
N THR A 132 -6.54 -8.43 -0.58
CA THR A 132 -5.22 -8.05 -0.06
C THR A 132 -5.31 -6.96 1.00
N TRP A 133 -6.14 -5.94 0.78
CA TRP A 133 -6.36 -4.90 1.80
C TRP A 133 -7.12 -5.44 3.01
N ARG A 134 -8.13 -6.30 2.80
CA ARG A 134 -8.84 -6.95 3.91
C ARG A 134 -7.88 -7.70 4.83
N ALA A 135 -7.02 -8.56 4.28
CA ALA A 135 -6.09 -9.36 5.07
C ALA A 135 -5.15 -8.50 5.93
N ARG A 136 -4.69 -7.37 5.38
CA ARG A 136 -3.91 -6.39 6.16
C ARG A 136 -4.71 -5.80 7.32
N LEU A 137 -5.97 -5.43 7.09
CA LEU A 137 -6.83 -4.90 8.16
C LEU A 137 -7.20 -5.95 9.19
N GLU A 138 -7.35 -7.21 8.80
CA GLU A 138 -7.52 -8.32 9.75
C GLU A 138 -6.29 -8.43 10.66
N SER A 139 -5.08 -8.39 10.09
CA SER A 139 -3.84 -8.32 10.89
C SER A 139 -3.79 -7.09 11.80
N ASP A 140 -4.10 -5.89 11.28
CA ASP A 140 -4.08 -4.65 12.08
C ASP A 140 -5.13 -4.70 13.21
N LEU A 141 -6.26 -5.37 13.01
CA LEU A 141 -7.31 -5.55 14.01
C LEU A 141 -6.92 -6.61 15.05
N ASP A 142 -6.29 -7.70 14.63
CA ASP A 142 -5.74 -8.72 15.52
C ASP A 142 -4.62 -8.13 16.39
N ASP A 143 -3.79 -7.23 15.84
CA ASP A 143 -2.75 -6.50 16.59
C ASP A 143 -3.31 -5.48 17.59
N LEU A 144 -4.54 -5.00 17.38
CA LEU A 144 -5.26 -4.20 18.37
C LEU A 144 -5.91 -5.06 19.44
N ALA A 145 -6.15 -6.33 19.17
CA ALA A 145 -6.84 -7.21 20.10
C ALA A 145 -5.99 -7.47 21.35
N LEU A 146 -6.67 -7.30 22.50
CA LEU A 146 -6.24 -7.56 23.86
C LEU A 146 -5.78 -8.99 24.09
#